data_AF-A0A7S4KY91-F1
#
_entry.id   AF-A0A7S4KY91-F1
#
_cell.length_a   1.000
_cell.length_b   1.000
_cell.length_c   1.000
_cell.angle_alpha   90.00
_cell.angle_beta   90.00
_cell.angle_gamma   90.00
#
_symmetry.space_group_name_H-M   'P 1'
#
loop_
_entity.id
_entity.type
_entity.pdbx_description
1 polymer ?
#
loop_
_entity_poly.entity_id
_entity_poly.type
_entity_poly.pdbx_seq_one_letter_code
_entity_poly.pdbx_strand_id
1 'polypeptide(L)'
;HEQNTSMVDAFEKILSKLQETPENPEQLAKLQEYVITCEAEMHELTVEISRAREKLDVLELFAYDVDSEDLALYWNAFKQPKVLNQTRKDAVPRHEDESFKFKTKLENTKVEFQKDLLSIEADINRFFSYNDLEQAEEYAGQVMLLNQRLIEAKETAELI
;
A
#
# COMPACT_ATOMS: atom_id res chain seq x y z
N HIS A 1 17.10 24.79 18.13
CA HIS A 1 15.66 24.51 18.18
C HIS A 1 14.96 24.29 16.82
N GLU A 2 14.48 25.31 16.09
CA GLU A 2 13.54 25.15 14.95
C GLU A 2 14.05 24.23 13.81
N GLN A 3 15.34 24.29 13.48
CA GLN A 3 15.95 23.43 12.46
C GLN A 3 15.91 21.94 12.83
N ASN A 4 16.25 21.60 14.08
CA ASN A 4 16.26 20.21 14.53
C ASN A 4 14.83 19.64 14.63
N THR A 5 13.86 20.45 15.06
CA THR A 5 12.44 20.04 15.10
C THR A 5 11.91 19.75 13.69
N SER A 6 12.15 20.66 12.74
CA SER A 6 11.74 20.47 11.35
C SER A 6 12.36 19.23 10.70
N MET A 7 13.58 18.86 11.09
CA MET A 7 14.23 17.65 10.58
C MET A 7 13.62 16.38 11.17
N VAL A 8 13.32 16.36 12.48
CA VAL A 8 12.62 15.24 13.12
C VAL A 8 11.26 15.02 12.46
N ASP A 9 10.49 16.08 12.24
CA ASP A 9 9.18 16.00 11.58
C ASP A 9 9.29 15.46 10.14
N ALA A 10 10.34 15.85 9.41
CA ALA A 10 10.59 15.35 8.06
C ALA A 10 10.92 13.85 8.07
N PHE A 11 11.75 13.38 9.01
CA PHE A 11 12.05 11.96 9.17
C PHE A 11 10.81 11.15 9.56
N GLU A 12 9.97 11.67 10.44
CA GLU A 12 8.72 11.00 10.85
C GLU A 12 7.75 10.85 9.69
N LYS A 13 7.64 11.85 8.81
CA LYS A 13 6.83 11.75 7.59
C LYS A 13 7.32 10.65 6.65
N ILE A 14 8.64 10.56 6.43
CA ILE A 14 9.23 9.51 5.59
C ILE A 14 9.00 8.13 6.24
N LEU A 15 9.16 8.03 7.56
CA LEU A 15 8.94 6.79 8.31
C LEU A 15 7.49 6.32 8.18
N SER A 16 6.53 7.22 8.41
CA SER A 16 5.10 6.93 8.29
C SER A 16 4.78 6.37 6.91
N LYS A 17 5.28 7.01 5.86
CA LYS A 17 5.02 6.60 4.48
C LYS A 17 5.67 5.26 4.11
N LEU A 18 6.85 4.94 4.68
CA LEU A 18 7.50 3.62 4.53
C LEU A 18 6.83 2.50 5.35
N GLN A 19 5.95 2.87 6.28
CA GLN A 19 5.19 1.94 7.12
C GLN A 19 3.74 1.79 6.71
N GLU A 20 3.26 2.58 5.73
CA GLU A 20 1.93 2.43 5.17
C GLU A 20 1.73 1.04 4.56
N THR A 21 0.55 0.47 4.82
CA THR A 21 0.12 -0.80 4.24
C THR A 21 -0.69 -0.49 2.98
N PRO A 22 -0.28 -1.00 1.80
CA PRO A 22 -1.05 -0.79 0.58
C PRO A 22 -2.37 -1.56 0.61
N GLU A 23 -3.46 -0.91 0.19
CA GLU A 23 -4.79 -1.53 0.10
C GLU A 23 -5.05 -2.14 -1.29
N ASN A 24 -4.30 -1.68 -2.30
CA ASN A 24 -4.42 -2.13 -3.69
C ASN A 24 -3.06 -2.17 -4.41
N PRO A 25 -2.98 -2.89 -5.54
CA PRO A 25 -1.74 -3.01 -6.34
C PRO A 25 -1.17 -1.65 -6.79
N GLU A 26 -2.02 -0.66 -7.08
CA GLU A 26 -1.60 0.66 -7.53
C GLU A 26 -0.89 1.44 -6.41
N GLN A 27 -1.41 1.37 -5.18
CA GLN A 27 -0.77 1.92 -3.99
C GLN A 27 0.53 1.19 -3.69
N LEU A 28 0.56 -0.14 -3.84
CA LEU A 28 1.79 -0.92 -3.67
C LEU A 28 2.88 -0.47 -4.66
N ALA A 29 2.53 -0.25 -5.93
CA ALA A 29 3.47 0.24 -6.94
C ALA A 29 4.03 1.63 -6.58
N LYS A 30 3.17 2.54 -6.10
CA LYS A 30 3.59 3.87 -5.60
C LYS A 30 4.52 3.77 -4.39
N LEU A 31 4.25 2.87 -3.46
CA LEU A 31 5.12 2.66 -2.29
C LEU A 31 6.46 2.05 -2.69
N GLN A 32 6.50 1.14 -3.68
CA GLN A 32 7.75 0.62 -4.24
C GLN A 32 8.59 1.70 -4.92
N GLU A 33 7.96 2.58 -5.70
CA GLU A 33 8.64 3.74 -6.29
C GLU A 33 9.13 4.71 -5.20
N TYR A 34 8.35 4.90 -4.14
CA TYR A 34 8.74 5.75 -3.02
C TYR A 34 9.97 5.20 -2.28
N VAL A 35 10.07 3.88 -2.08
CA VAL A 35 11.25 3.23 -1.47
C VAL A 35 12.55 3.50 -2.24
N ILE A 36 12.45 3.70 -3.56
CA ILE A 36 13.60 4.03 -4.42
C ILE A 36 13.94 5.52 -4.32
N THR A 37 12.92 6.38 -4.40
CA THR A 37 13.09 7.83 -4.45
C THR A 37 13.42 8.47 -3.09
N CYS A 38 12.94 7.89 -1.99
CA CYS A 38 13.15 8.42 -0.63
C CYS A 38 14.62 8.37 -0.19
N GLU A 39 15.48 7.61 -0.88
CA GLU A 39 16.92 7.56 -0.60
C GLU A 39 17.59 8.92 -0.80
N ALA A 40 17.16 9.70 -1.79
CA ALA A 40 17.64 11.06 -2.02
C ALA A 40 17.21 12.01 -0.90
N GLU A 41 15.92 11.97 -0.53
CA GLU A 41 15.36 12.77 0.58
C GLU A 41 16.09 12.48 1.91
N MET A 42 16.34 11.20 2.19
CA MET A 42 17.09 10.77 3.37
C MET A 42 18.55 11.25 3.35
N HIS A 43 19.18 11.28 2.18
CA HIS A 43 20.55 11.75 2.03
C HIS A 43 20.66 13.25 2.35
N GLU A 44 19.77 14.07 1.81
CA GLU A 44 19.72 15.51 2.07
C GLU A 44 19.55 15.80 3.57
N LEU A 45 18.60 15.12 4.23
CA LEU A 45 18.39 15.27 5.68
C LEU A 45 19.61 14.82 6.49
N THR A 46 20.35 13.81 6.03
CA THR A 46 21.59 13.36 6.68
C THR A 46 22.69 14.41 6.59
N VAL A 47 22.80 15.11 5.45
CA VAL A 47 23.75 16.22 5.29
C VAL A 47 23.40 17.38 6.23
N GLU A 48 22.11 17.70 6.40
CA GLU A 48 21.68 18.71 7.36
C GLU A 48 22.01 18.33 8.81
N ILE A 49 21.90 17.05 9.18
CA ILE A 49 22.37 16.55 10.49
C ILE A 49 23.86 16.81 10.65
N SER A 50 24.67 16.51 9.64
CA SER A 50 26.12 16.73 9.69
C SER A 50 26.46 18.22 9.87
N ARG A 51 25.73 19.13 9.22
CA ARG A 51 25.89 20.58 9.44
C ARG A 51 25.48 21.02 10.84
N ALA A 52 24.43 20.42 11.40
CA ALA A 52 24.04 20.67 12.78
C ALA A 52 25.11 20.18 13.77
N ARG A 53 25.80 19.07 13.46
CA ARG A 53 26.93 18.56 14.25
C ARG A 53 28.11 19.54 14.26
N GLU A 54 28.50 20.05 13.10
CA GLU A 54 29.60 21.02 12.99
C GLU A 54 29.34 22.27 13.84
N LYS A 55 28.09 22.76 13.86
CA LYS A 55 27.70 23.88 14.74
C LYS A 55 27.85 23.54 16.22
N LEU A 56 27.44 22.34 16.64
CA LEU A 56 27.60 21.87 18.01
C LEU A 56 29.07 21.71 18.39
N ASP A 57 29.91 21.17 17.51
CA ASP A 57 31.35 21.01 17.74
C ASP A 57 32.04 22.37 17.96
N VAL A 58 31.60 23.41 17.24
CA VAL A 58 32.08 24.79 17.47
C VAL A 58 31.64 25.32 18.84
N LEU A 59 30.39 25.11 19.23
CA LEU A 59 29.88 25.54 20.55
C LEU A 59 30.62 24.81 21.70
N GLU A 60 30.87 23.52 21.54
CA GLU A 60 31.68 22.72 22.47
C GLU A 60 33.12 23.25 22.59
N LEU A 61 33.75 23.65 21.47
CA LEU A 61 35.10 24.23 21.46
C LEU A 61 35.21 25.51 22.29
N PHE A 62 34.15 26.32 22.32
CA PHE A 62 34.09 27.54 23.12
C PHE A 62 33.56 27.31 24.55
N ALA A 63 33.36 26.05 24.96
CA ALA A 63 32.74 25.68 26.23
C ALA A 63 31.40 26.39 26.49
N TYR A 64 30.64 26.62 25.42
CA TYR A 64 29.32 27.20 25.51
C TYR A 64 28.34 26.16 26.06
N ASP A 65 27.57 26.54 27.08
CA ASP A 65 26.59 25.65 27.68
C ASP A 65 25.36 25.57 26.75
N VAL A 66 25.23 24.44 26.05
CA VAL A 66 24.10 24.18 25.16
C VAL A 66 22.98 23.56 25.98
N ASP A 67 21.76 24.06 25.78
CA ASP A 67 20.61 23.52 26.48
C ASP A 67 20.42 22.02 26.23
N SER A 68 20.04 21.32 27.29
CA SER A 68 19.90 19.86 27.30
C SER A 68 18.78 19.36 26.39
N GLU A 69 17.71 20.16 26.18
CA GLU A 69 16.63 19.79 25.27
C GLU A 69 17.07 19.88 23.81
N ASP A 70 17.85 20.90 23.45
CA ASP A 70 18.42 21.06 22.10
C ASP A 70 19.39 19.91 21.75
N LEU A 71 20.21 19.47 22.72
CA LEU A 71 21.08 18.30 22.56
C LEU A 71 20.28 17.01 22.40
N ALA A 72 19.26 16.80 23.23
CA ALA A 72 18.39 15.62 23.13
C ALA A 72 17.69 15.55 21.77
N LEU A 73 17.21 16.68 21.26
CA LEU A 73 16.57 16.79 19.95
C LEU A 73 17.56 16.49 18.81
N TYR A 74 18.79 17.00 18.89
CA TYR A 74 19.85 16.67 17.94
C TYR A 74 20.15 15.17 17.93
N TRP A 75 20.36 14.53 19.09
CA TRP A 75 20.62 13.09 19.17
C TRP A 75 19.43 12.26 18.67
N ASN A 76 18.21 12.75 18.89
CA ASN A 76 17.00 12.14 18.32
C ASN A 76 17.00 12.21 16.80
N ALA A 77 17.34 13.36 16.20
CA ALA A 77 17.47 13.49 14.74
C ALA A 77 18.62 12.61 14.20
N PHE A 78 19.77 12.58 14.88
CA PHE A 78 20.97 11.83 14.47
C PHE A 78 20.74 10.32 14.34
N LYS A 79 19.86 9.72 15.16
CA LYS A 79 19.54 8.28 15.05
C LYS A 79 18.55 7.96 13.92
N GLN A 80 17.73 8.92 13.45
CA GLN A 80 16.66 8.67 12.48
C GLN A 80 17.14 8.10 11.14
N PRO A 81 18.25 8.57 10.51
CA PRO A 81 18.72 8.03 9.24
C PRO A 81 19.01 6.53 9.29
N LYS A 82 19.53 6.02 10.42
CA LYS A 82 19.82 4.60 10.59
C LYS A 82 18.53 3.79 10.71
N VAL A 83 17.56 4.28 11.48
CA VAL A 83 16.24 3.66 11.64
C VAL A 83 15.53 3.60 10.30
N LEU A 84 15.46 4.71 9.57
CA LEU A 84 14.83 4.80 8.25
C LEU A 84 15.47 3.88 7.22
N ASN A 85 16.81 3.78 7.21
CA ASN A 85 17.50 2.86 6.30
C ASN A 85 17.14 1.41 6.58
N GLN A 86 16.98 1.05 7.85
CA GLN A 86 16.52 -0.28 8.22
C GLN A 86 15.05 -0.49 7.81
N THR A 87 14.16 0.44 8.15
CA THR A 87 12.74 0.36 7.77
C THR A 87 12.53 0.28 6.27
N ARG A 88 13.33 0.99 5.48
CA ARG A 88 13.34 0.93 4.02
C ARG A 88 13.75 -0.46 3.51
N LYS A 89 14.81 -1.04 4.07
CA LYS A 89 15.23 -2.41 3.74
C LYS A 89 14.15 -3.44 4.10
N ASP A 90 13.47 -3.23 5.22
CA ASP A 90 12.39 -4.10 5.68
C ASP A 90 11.07 -3.86 4.90
N ALA A 91 10.94 -2.73 4.19
CA ALA A 91 9.79 -2.45 3.33
C ALA A 91 9.82 -3.30 2.05
N VAL A 92 11.00 -3.60 1.50
CA VAL A 92 11.16 -4.43 0.29
C VAL A 92 10.52 -5.82 0.44
N PRO A 93 10.89 -6.66 1.42
CA PRO A 93 10.27 -7.97 1.59
C PRO A 93 8.79 -7.88 1.97
N ARG A 94 8.36 -6.83 2.69
CA ARG A 94 6.93 -6.57 2.95
C ARG A 94 6.16 -6.32 1.65
N HIS A 95 6.69 -5.49 0.77
CA HIS A 95 6.07 -5.19 -0.52
C HIS A 95 6.00 -6.42 -1.43
N GLU A 96 7.00 -7.31 -1.36
CA GLU A 96 6.97 -8.59 -2.07
C GLU A 96 5.88 -9.53 -1.54
N ASP A 97 5.73 -9.64 -0.22
CA ASP A 97 4.68 -10.43 0.44
C ASP A 97 3.27 -9.89 0.08
N GLU A 98 3.08 -8.57 0.14
CA GLU A 98 1.82 -7.95 -0.29
C GLU A 98 1.54 -8.16 -1.79
N SER A 99 2.57 -8.09 -2.65
CA SER A 99 2.41 -8.41 -4.07
C SER A 99 1.93 -9.85 -4.28
N PHE A 100 2.50 -10.79 -3.51
CA PHE A 100 2.09 -12.18 -3.55
C PHE A 100 0.62 -12.34 -3.10
N LYS A 101 0.24 -11.70 -1.98
CA LYS A 101 -1.15 -11.70 -1.49
C LYS A 101 -2.14 -11.17 -2.53
N PHE A 102 -1.84 -10.04 -3.18
CA PHE A 102 -2.70 -9.50 -4.23
C PHE A 102 -2.83 -10.44 -5.42
N LYS A 103 -1.74 -11.07 -5.86
CA LYS A 103 -1.76 -12.06 -6.95
C LYS A 103 -2.59 -13.28 -6.57
N THR A 104 -2.42 -13.82 -5.37
CA THR A 104 -3.21 -14.95 -4.87
C THR A 104 -4.69 -14.60 -4.77
N LYS A 105 -5.02 -13.41 -4.27
CA LYS A 105 -6.40 -12.93 -4.20
C LYS A 105 -7.03 -12.84 -5.60
N LEU A 106 -6.31 -12.25 -6.56
CA LEU A 106 -6.77 -12.15 -7.95
C LEU A 106 -6.99 -13.53 -8.58
N GLU A 107 -6.07 -14.47 -8.35
CA GLU A 107 -6.20 -15.83 -8.88
C GLU A 107 -7.41 -16.56 -8.27
N ASN A 108 -7.64 -16.42 -6.97
CA ASN A 108 -8.82 -16.99 -6.32
C ASN A 108 -10.11 -16.38 -6.89
N THR A 109 -10.16 -15.06 -7.07
CA THR A 109 -11.31 -14.39 -7.69
C THR A 109 -11.54 -14.88 -9.12
N LYS A 110 -10.49 -15.12 -9.92
CA LYS A 110 -10.60 -15.72 -11.26
C LYS A 110 -11.20 -17.11 -11.22
N VAL A 111 -10.76 -17.95 -10.29
CA VAL A 111 -11.28 -19.32 -10.13
C VAL A 111 -12.75 -19.30 -9.70
N GLU A 112 -13.13 -18.43 -8.78
CA GLU A 112 -14.54 -18.24 -8.38
C GLU A 112 -15.39 -17.76 -9.54
N PHE A 113 -14.92 -16.74 -10.26
CA PHE A 113 -15.60 -16.22 -11.44
C PHE A 113 -15.81 -17.27 -12.54
N GLN A 114 -14.82 -18.13 -12.78
CA GLN A 114 -14.96 -19.26 -13.71
C GLN A 114 -16.03 -20.25 -13.27
N LYS A 115 -16.14 -20.56 -11.97
CA LYS A 115 -17.20 -21.43 -11.45
C LYS A 115 -18.58 -20.80 -11.63
N ASP A 116 -18.69 -19.50 -11.41
CA ASP A 116 -19.95 -18.77 -11.60
C ASP A 116 -20.37 -18.78 -13.08
N LEU A 117 -19.44 -18.57 -14.00
CA LEU A 117 -19.72 -18.68 -15.44
C LEU A 117 -20.20 -20.09 -15.84
N LEU A 118 -19.55 -21.15 -15.34
CA LEU A 118 -19.98 -22.53 -15.58
C LEU A 118 -21.38 -22.81 -15.01
N SER A 119 -21.71 -22.24 -13.84
CA SER A 119 -23.06 -22.33 -13.28
C SER A 119 -24.08 -21.61 -14.15
N ILE A 120 -23.77 -20.40 -14.62
CA ILE A 120 -24.64 -19.64 -15.51
C ILE A 120 -24.88 -20.43 -16.81
N GLU A 121 -23.83 -21.02 -17.39
CA GLU A 121 -23.94 -21.85 -18.59
C GLU A 121 -24.82 -23.09 -18.36
N ALA A 122 -24.67 -23.77 -17.22
CA ALA A 122 -25.51 -24.90 -16.85
C ALA A 122 -26.99 -24.50 -16.71
N ASP A 123 -27.26 -23.32 -16.12
CA ASP A 123 -28.63 -22.79 -15.99
C ASP A 123 -29.21 -22.44 -17.38
N ILE A 124 -28.45 -21.77 -18.25
CA ILE A 124 -28.83 -21.51 -19.65
C ILE A 124 -29.19 -22.82 -20.38
N ASN A 125 -28.37 -23.86 -20.23
CA ASN A 125 -28.61 -25.15 -20.88
C ASN A 125 -29.88 -25.83 -20.36
N ARG A 126 -30.21 -25.68 -19.06
CA ARG A 126 -31.49 -26.15 -18.52
C ARG A 126 -32.66 -25.39 -19.16
N PHE A 127 -32.52 -24.09 -19.40
CA PHE A 127 -33.57 -23.30 -20.05
C PHE A 127 -33.97 -23.82 -21.44
N PHE A 128 -33.01 -24.29 -22.24
CA PHE A 128 -33.31 -24.87 -23.56
C PHE A 128 -34.12 -26.17 -23.52
N SER A 129 -34.20 -26.84 -22.38
CA SER A 129 -34.92 -28.11 -22.22
C SER A 129 -36.37 -27.96 -21.74
N TYR A 130 -36.81 -26.74 -21.40
CA TYR A 130 -38.18 -26.49 -20.96
C TYR A 130 -39.12 -26.28 -22.14
N ASN A 131 -40.10 -27.19 -22.27
CA ASN A 131 -41.09 -27.20 -23.36
C ASN A 131 -42.53 -27.00 -22.84
N ASP A 132 -42.70 -26.63 -21.57
CA ASP A 132 -43.99 -26.67 -20.88
C ASP A 132 -44.51 -25.27 -20.53
N LEU A 133 -45.71 -24.93 -21.02
CA LEU A 133 -46.30 -23.59 -20.92
C LEU A 133 -46.85 -23.25 -19.52
N GLU A 134 -47.10 -24.25 -18.66
CA GLU A 134 -47.67 -24.04 -17.32
C GLU A 134 -46.70 -23.37 -16.33
N GLN A 135 -45.39 -23.40 -16.60
CA GLN A 135 -44.36 -22.77 -15.75
C GLN A 135 -43.87 -21.41 -16.27
N ALA A 136 -44.53 -20.82 -17.26
CA ALA A 136 -44.14 -19.56 -17.93
C ALA A 136 -43.79 -18.40 -16.97
N GLU A 137 -44.54 -18.24 -15.89
CA GLU A 137 -44.35 -17.16 -14.91
C GLU A 137 -43.13 -17.41 -14.01
N GLU A 138 -42.90 -18.66 -13.61
CA GLU A 138 -41.71 -19.08 -12.87
C GLU A 138 -40.44 -18.93 -13.73
N TYR A 139 -40.53 -19.29 -15.02
CA TYR A 139 -39.43 -19.10 -15.97
C TYR A 139 -39.07 -17.63 -16.19
N ALA A 140 -40.05 -16.75 -16.29
CA ALA A 140 -39.79 -15.31 -16.41
C ALA A 140 -38.96 -14.79 -15.23
N GLY A 141 -39.30 -15.22 -13.99
CA GLY A 141 -38.53 -14.90 -12.79
C GLY A 141 -37.10 -15.44 -12.83
N GLN A 142 -36.92 -16.70 -13.20
CA GLN A 142 -35.58 -17.31 -13.28
C GLN A 142 -34.72 -16.71 -14.41
N VAL A 143 -35.31 -16.35 -15.55
CA VAL A 143 -34.62 -15.65 -16.66
C VAL A 143 -34.18 -14.25 -16.24
N MET A 144 -35.03 -13.51 -15.51
CA MET A 144 -34.63 -12.20 -14.96
C MET A 144 -33.46 -12.32 -13.99
N LEU A 145 -33.47 -13.32 -13.11
CA LEU A 145 -32.36 -13.61 -12.19
C LEU A 145 -31.07 -13.99 -12.94
N LEU A 146 -31.18 -14.82 -13.98
CA LEU A 146 -30.04 -15.21 -14.82
C LEU A 146 -29.46 -14.01 -15.57
N ASN A 147 -30.32 -13.15 -16.11
CA ASN A 147 -29.90 -11.92 -16.79
C ASN A 147 -29.19 -10.97 -15.81
N GLN A 148 -29.69 -10.84 -14.58
CA GLN A 148 -29.01 -10.07 -13.54
C GLN A 148 -27.62 -10.63 -13.22
N ARG A 149 -27.51 -11.96 -13.04
CA ARG A 149 -26.22 -12.64 -12.83
C ARG A 149 -25.26 -12.46 -14.01
N LEU A 150 -25.76 -12.42 -15.25
CA LEU A 150 -24.95 -12.13 -16.44
C LEU A 150 -24.42 -10.69 -16.48
N ILE A 151 -25.24 -9.71 -16.05
CA ILE A 151 -24.81 -8.31 -15.94
C ILE A 151 -23.71 -8.19 -14.87
N GLU A 152 -23.93 -8.76 -13.69
CA GLU A 152 -22.94 -8.77 -12.60
C GLU A 152 -21.65 -9.51 -13.00
N ALA A 153 -21.77 -10.61 -13.73
CA ALA A 153 -20.61 -11.33 -14.25
C ALA A 153 -19.83 -10.50 -15.28
N LYS A 154 -20.53 -9.73 -16.13
CA LYS A 154 -19.89 -8.83 -17.09
C LYS A 154 -19.13 -7.70 -16.39
N GLU A 155 -19.74 -7.07 -15.39
CA GLU A 155 -19.08 -6.03 -14.58
C GLU A 155 -17.85 -6.59 -13.85
N THR A 156 -17.97 -7.80 -13.30
CA THR A 156 -16.86 -8.49 -12.64
C THR A 156 -15.73 -8.80 -13.63
N ALA A 157 -16.03 -9.20 -14.86
CA ALA A 157 -15.04 -9.44 -15.90
C ALA A 157 -14.27 -8.17 -16.32
N GLU A 158 -14.87 -6.98 -16.19
CA GLU A 158 -14.20 -5.71 -16.49
C GLU A 158 -13.20 -5.29 -15.38
N LEU A 159 -13.31 -5.89 -14.18
CA LEU A 159 -12.49 -5.57 -13.00
C LEU A 159 -11.33 -6.56 -12.75
N ILE A 160 -11.28 -7.68 -13.47
CA ILE A 160 -10.32 -8.79 -13.31
C ILE A 160 -9.27 -8.76 -14.42
#